data_AF-A0A8B9J5P4-F1
#
_entry.id   AF-A0A8B9J5P4-F1
#
_cell.length_a   1.000
_cell.length_b   1.000
_cell.length_c   1.000
_cell.angle_alpha   90.00
_cell.angle_beta   90.00
_cell.angle_gamma   90.00
#
_symmetry.space_group_name_H-M   'P 1'
#
loop_
_entity.id
_entity.type
_entity.pdbx_description
1 polymer ?
#
loop_
_entity_poly.entity_id
_entity_poly.type
_entity_poly.pdbx_seq_one_letter_code
_entity_poly.pdbx_strand_id
1 'polypeptide(L)'
;MQADFGRFTHAVMRAAPDSLAAQALRSGPAELQVDIEAVRREEEQYVSVLEKTLGLRVVRLEADEELPDCVFVEDPAVVCGNTALITRPGFCCYVYLMVKILRNLNDARCMVLSVGGDLKGGCSSAGRVLMETFFVGLSKRTNRRGAEILADTFQDYAVSTVPVLDTLHLKSFCSMAGPGLIAIGSSEAAQKALKTMQQMSDHKYDKLTVPDDLAANCIYMNLPDKGHVLIHCTPEQFPESAKVTHTHTHTHTHTHIYKIPLSLLFDMKHSGCFL
;
A
#
# COMPACT_ATOMS: atom_id res chain seq x y z
N MET A 1 8.91 18.36 11.57
CA MET A 1 9.03 17.91 10.16
C MET A 1 7.69 17.31 9.72
N GLN A 2 6.59 18.06 9.88
CA GLN A 2 5.21 17.53 9.80
C GLN A 2 4.44 18.06 8.58
N ALA A 3 5.03 19.03 7.85
CA ALA A 3 4.35 19.79 6.81
C ALA A 3 4.14 19.03 5.48
N ASP A 4 4.82 17.91 5.27
CA ASP A 4 4.85 17.19 3.98
C ASP A 4 4.29 15.76 4.01
N PHE A 5 3.82 15.27 5.17
CA PHE A 5 3.28 13.91 5.24
C PHE A 5 2.02 13.77 4.38
N GLY A 6 1.98 12.72 3.55
CA GLY A 6 0.87 12.43 2.64
C GLY A 6 0.80 13.34 1.41
N ARG A 7 1.81 14.17 1.13
CA ARG A 7 1.83 14.98 -0.10
C ARG A 7 2.24 14.14 -1.30
N PHE A 8 1.34 14.04 -2.26
CA PHE A 8 1.58 13.33 -3.52
C PHE A 8 1.27 14.23 -4.71
N THR A 9 2.01 14.04 -5.80
CA THR A 9 1.82 14.77 -7.06
C THR A 9 1.56 13.84 -8.24
N HIS A 10 1.93 12.57 -8.10
CA HIS A 10 1.80 11.55 -9.12
C HIS A 10 1.23 10.28 -8.49
N ALA A 11 0.70 9.42 -9.34
CA ALA A 11 0.47 8.03 -9.00
C ALA A 11 0.98 7.15 -10.13
N VAL A 12 1.49 5.97 -9.82
CA VAL A 12 1.80 4.96 -10.84
C VAL A 12 0.81 3.83 -10.68
N MET A 13 0.29 3.37 -11.81
CA MET A 13 -0.66 2.26 -11.91
C MET A 13 -0.27 1.36 -13.07
N ARG A 14 -0.80 0.15 -13.07
CA ARG A 14 -0.62 -0.79 -14.17
C ARG A 14 -1.92 -1.52 -14.44
N ALA A 15 -2.27 -1.61 -15.72
CA ALA A 15 -3.50 -2.25 -16.14
C ALA A 15 -3.55 -3.73 -15.73
N ALA A 16 -4.75 -4.19 -15.36
CA ALA A 16 -5.00 -5.59 -15.02
C ALA A 16 -4.92 -6.50 -16.28
N PRO A 17 -4.04 -7.52 -16.29
CA PRO A 17 -3.99 -8.52 -17.36
C PRO A 17 -5.15 -9.51 -17.23
N ASP A 18 -5.56 -10.17 -18.31
CA ASP A 18 -6.60 -11.20 -18.28
C ASP A 18 -6.18 -12.41 -17.42
N SER A 19 -4.88 -12.75 -17.44
CA SER A 19 -4.26 -13.81 -16.63
C SER A 19 -4.46 -13.64 -15.12
N LEU A 20 -4.71 -12.42 -14.65
CA LEU A 20 -5.02 -12.10 -13.25
C LEU A 20 -6.16 -12.95 -12.68
N ALA A 21 -7.19 -13.19 -13.50
CA ALA A 21 -8.39 -13.92 -13.07
C ALA A 21 -8.13 -15.41 -12.80
N ALA A 22 -7.09 -16.00 -13.41
CA ALA A 22 -6.81 -17.44 -13.31
C ALA A 22 -5.49 -17.78 -12.60
N GLN A 23 -4.50 -16.89 -12.64
CA GLN A 23 -3.11 -17.25 -12.32
C GLN A 23 -2.49 -16.41 -11.20
N ALA A 24 -3.15 -15.33 -10.77
CA ALA A 24 -2.63 -14.46 -9.71
C ALA A 24 -2.57 -15.15 -8.33
N LEU A 25 -1.63 -14.70 -7.50
CA LEU A 25 -1.37 -15.30 -6.20
C LEU A 25 -2.40 -14.88 -5.14
N ARG A 26 -3.24 -15.82 -4.69
CA ARG A 26 -4.31 -15.58 -3.71
C ARG A 26 -4.02 -16.14 -2.32
N SER A 27 -4.77 -15.75 -1.29
CA SER A 27 -5.03 -16.61 -0.14
C SER A 27 -6.44 -16.38 0.32
N GLY A 28 -7.13 -17.50 0.40
CA GLY A 28 -8.57 -17.60 0.34
C GLY A 28 -8.92 -18.91 -0.38
N PRO A 29 -10.19 -19.32 -0.35
CA PRO A 29 -10.66 -20.50 -1.07
C PRO A 29 -10.36 -20.40 -2.58
N ALA A 30 -9.89 -21.49 -3.19
CA ALA A 30 -9.56 -21.53 -4.63
C ALA A 30 -10.79 -21.38 -5.55
N GLU A 31 -12.00 -21.39 -4.98
CA GLU A 31 -13.27 -21.40 -5.70
C GLU A 31 -13.80 -20.00 -6.05
N LEU A 32 -13.16 -18.94 -5.56
CA LEU A 32 -13.56 -17.57 -5.85
C LEU A 32 -13.14 -17.19 -7.27
N GLN A 33 -14.14 -16.93 -8.12
CA GLN A 33 -13.94 -16.47 -9.49
C GLN A 33 -13.77 -14.95 -9.52
N VAL A 34 -12.74 -14.49 -10.21
CA VAL A 34 -12.49 -13.06 -10.43
C VAL A 34 -13.13 -12.64 -11.74
N ASP A 35 -14.07 -11.70 -11.66
CA ASP A 35 -14.62 -11.01 -12.83
C ASP A 35 -13.65 -9.92 -13.28
N ILE A 36 -12.89 -10.20 -14.35
CA ILE A 36 -11.89 -9.26 -14.89
C ILE A 36 -12.54 -7.97 -15.42
N GLU A 37 -13.78 -8.02 -15.90
CA GLU A 37 -14.46 -6.81 -16.35
C GLU A 37 -14.85 -5.93 -15.17
N ALA A 38 -15.24 -6.53 -14.04
CA ALA A 38 -15.43 -5.80 -12.80
C ALA A 38 -14.11 -5.15 -12.35
N VAL A 39 -12.98 -5.88 -12.37
CA VAL A 39 -11.65 -5.33 -12.04
C VAL A 39 -11.36 -4.08 -12.87
N ARG A 40 -11.54 -4.15 -14.19
CA ARG A 40 -11.26 -3.03 -15.09
C ARG A 40 -12.19 -1.83 -14.84
N ARG A 41 -13.46 -2.06 -14.54
CA ARG A 41 -14.40 -0.99 -14.16
C ARG A 41 -13.98 -0.30 -12.86
N GLU A 42 -13.55 -1.07 -11.86
CA GLU A 42 -13.04 -0.55 -10.59
C GLU A 42 -11.73 0.21 -10.77
N GLU A 43 -10.82 -0.31 -11.59
CA GLU A 43 -9.56 0.34 -11.94
C GLU A 43 -9.81 1.71 -12.57
N GLU A 44 -10.71 1.80 -13.56
CA GLU A 44 -11.06 3.08 -14.20
C GLU A 44 -11.70 4.07 -13.22
N GLN A 45 -12.55 3.59 -12.31
CA GLN A 45 -13.11 4.44 -11.25
C GLN A 45 -12.02 4.94 -10.32
N TYR A 46 -11.12 4.07 -9.90
CA TYR A 46 -10.00 4.39 -9.04
C TYR A 46 -9.09 5.44 -9.70
N VAL A 47 -8.72 5.26 -10.97
CA VAL A 47 -7.91 6.25 -11.67
C VAL A 47 -8.67 7.56 -11.84
N SER A 48 -9.97 7.51 -12.19
CA SER A 48 -10.78 8.71 -12.33
C SER A 48 -10.84 9.51 -11.03
N VAL A 49 -10.85 8.85 -9.87
CA VAL A 49 -10.75 9.51 -8.56
C VAL A 49 -9.40 10.20 -8.42
N LEU A 50 -8.29 9.50 -8.68
CA LEU A 50 -6.94 10.07 -8.58
C LEU A 50 -6.73 11.26 -9.52
N GLU A 51 -7.08 11.13 -10.79
CA GLU A 51 -6.85 12.16 -11.80
C GLU A 51 -7.85 13.31 -11.67
N LYS A 52 -9.14 13.01 -11.83
CA LYS A 52 -10.16 14.04 -12.01
C LYS A 52 -10.55 14.67 -10.69
N THR A 53 -10.61 13.88 -9.63
CA THR A 53 -11.05 14.40 -8.34
C THR A 53 -9.89 14.85 -7.48
N LEU A 54 -8.83 14.06 -7.33
CA LEU A 54 -7.70 14.42 -6.48
C LEU A 54 -6.72 15.36 -7.18
N GLY A 55 -6.62 15.29 -8.51
CA GLY A 55 -5.73 16.15 -9.30
C GLY A 55 -4.30 15.62 -9.41
N LEU A 56 -4.11 14.31 -9.19
CA LEU A 56 -2.81 13.66 -9.34
C LEU A 56 -2.50 13.38 -10.81
N ARG A 57 -1.21 13.42 -11.17
CA ARG A 57 -0.76 12.93 -12.49
C ARG A 57 -0.59 11.41 -12.43
N VAL A 58 -1.50 10.68 -13.06
CA VAL A 58 -1.44 9.21 -13.07
C VAL A 58 -0.64 8.72 -14.28
N VAL A 59 0.34 7.86 -14.02
CA VAL A 59 1.06 7.12 -15.05
C VAL A 59 0.52 5.71 -15.10
N ARG A 60 -0.12 5.35 -16.20
CA ARG A 60 -0.65 4.01 -16.43
C ARG A 60 0.33 3.20 -17.27
N LEU A 61 0.76 2.06 -16.75
CA LEU A 61 1.55 1.07 -17.46
C LEU A 61 0.65 0.04 -18.15
N GLU A 62 1.10 -0.49 -19.28
CA GLU A 62 0.40 -1.56 -19.98
C GLU A 62 0.38 -2.86 -19.15
N ALA A 63 -0.71 -3.61 -19.32
CA ALA A 63 -0.85 -4.94 -18.74
C ALA A 63 0.19 -5.90 -19.35
N ASP A 64 0.47 -6.98 -18.63
CA ASP A 64 1.44 -7.99 -19.05
C ASP A 64 0.95 -9.37 -18.65
N GLU A 65 0.56 -10.14 -19.65
CA GLU A 65 -0.07 -11.45 -19.47
C GLU A 65 0.88 -12.51 -18.91
N GLU A 66 2.19 -12.30 -19.00
CA GLU A 66 3.16 -13.18 -18.36
C GLU A 66 3.20 -12.96 -16.84
N LEU A 67 2.60 -11.87 -16.36
CA LEU A 67 2.75 -11.35 -15.00
C LEU A 67 1.38 -11.07 -14.37
N PRO A 68 0.65 -12.12 -13.93
CA PRO A 68 -0.74 -12.01 -13.47
C PRO A 68 -0.97 -11.04 -12.30
N ASP A 69 0.06 -10.81 -11.49
CA ASP A 69 0.03 -9.92 -10.32
C ASP A 69 0.54 -8.49 -10.65
N CYS A 70 0.73 -8.13 -11.91
CA CYS A 70 1.39 -6.87 -12.29
C CYS A 70 0.60 -5.59 -11.94
N VAL A 71 -0.70 -5.71 -11.67
CA VAL A 71 -1.56 -4.61 -11.17
C VAL A 71 -1.11 -4.09 -9.80
N PHE A 72 -0.45 -4.93 -8.99
CA PHE A 72 0.02 -4.59 -7.63
C PHE A 72 1.37 -3.89 -7.67
N VAL A 73 1.35 -2.63 -8.07
CA VAL A 73 2.53 -1.78 -8.24
C VAL A 73 3.20 -1.31 -6.94
N GLU A 74 2.58 -1.52 -5.78
CA GLU A 74 3.17 -1.14 -4.49
C GLU A 74 4.32 -2.09 -4.06
N ASP A 75 4.18 -3.40 -4.26
CA ASP A 75 5.20 -4.35 -3.83
C ASP A 75 6.60 -4.14 -4.43
N PRO A 76 6.76 -3.84 -5.73
CA PRO A 76 8.08 -3.72 -6.35
C PRO A 76 8.88 -2.47 -5.95
N ALA A 77 8.28 -1.47 -5.30
CA ALA A 77 8.99 -0.23 -5.02
C ALA A 77 8.48 0.51 -3.78
N VAL A 78 9.41 1.06 -3.01
CA VAL A 78 9.15 1.95 -1.88
C VAL A 78 9.71 3.33 -2.21
N VAL A 79 8.89 4.37 -2.13
CA VAL A 79 9.33 5.76 -2.37
C VAL A 79 9.19 6.58 -1.10
N CYS A 80 10.24 7.35 -0.81
CA CYS A 80 10.26 8.29 0.28
C CYS A 80 11.07 9.53 -0.14
N GLY A 81 10.42 10.69 -0.09
CA GLY A 81 10.99 11.93 -0.62
C GLY A 81 11.42 11.78 -2.07
N ASN A 82 12.70 12.05 -2.35
CA ASN A 82 13.27 11.93 -3.69
C ASN A 82 13.98 10.60 -3.92
N THR A 83 13.80 9.62 -3.02
CA THR A 83 14.49 8.32 -3.10
C THR A 83 13.49 7.20 -3.36
N ALA A 84 13.79 6.36 -4.35
CA ALA A 84 13.03 5.15 -4.65
C ALA A 84 13.90 3.92 -4.39
N LEU A 85 13.48 3.07 -3.46
CA LEU A 85 14.02 1.74 -3.21
C LEU A 85 13.26 0.73 -4.05
N ILE A 86 13.97 0.08 -4.96
CA ILE A 86 13.41 -1.00 -5.75
C ILE A 86 13.56 -2.31 -5.01
N THR A 87 12.43 -2.94 -4.75
CA THR A 87 12.39 -4.25 -4.11
C THR A 87 12.57 -5.34 -5.16
N ARG A 88 12.92 -6.56 -4.70
CA ARG A 88 12.92 -7.74 -5.55
C ARG A 88 11.75 -8.63 -5.13
N PRO A 89 10.52 -8.33 -5.57
CA PRO A 89 9.47 -9.33 -5.48
C PRO A 89 9.97 -10.57 -6.23
N GLY A 90 9.56 -11.76 -5.79
CA GLY A 90 10.07 -13.04 -6.28
C GLY A 90 9.96 -13.23 -7.80
N PHE A 91 9.25 -12.33 -8.47
CA PHE A 91 9.21 -12.15 -9.90
C PHE A 91 9.32 -10.65 -10.21
N CYS A 92 10.10 -10.32 -11.25
CA CYS A 92 9.77 -9.33 -12.30
C CYS A 92 10.80 -8.25 -12.66
N CYS A 93 11.01 -8.14 -13.98
CA CYS A 93 11.90 -7.23 -14.71
C CYS A 93 11.28 -5.84 -15.01
N TYR A 94 9.97 -5.66 -14.86
CA TYR A 94 9.27 -4.40 -15.18
C TYR A 94 9.52 -3.26 -14.20
N VAL A 95 10.08 -3.55 -13.04
CA VAL A 95 10.39 -2.53 -12.05
C VAL A 95 11.36 -1.49 -12.61
N TYR A 96 12.20 -1.88 -13.56
CA TYR A 96 13.10 -0.99 -14.26
C TYR A 96 12.38 0.07 -15.13
N LEU A 97 11.19 -0.26 -15.67
CA LEU A 97 10.37 0.70 -16.42
C LEU A 97 9.72 1.72 -15.48
N MET A 98 9.18 1.26 -14.36
CA MET A 98 8.67 2.13 -13.29
C MET A 98 9.75 3.11 -12.79
N VAL A 99 10.97 2.61 -12.56
CA VAL A 99 12.13 3.42 -12.17
C VAL A 99 12.45 4.51 -13.18
N LYS A 100 12.48 4.17 -14.48
CA LYS A 100 12.75 5.15 -15.53
C LYS A 100 11.72 6.27 -15.53
N ILE A 101 10.45 5.91 -15.37
CA ILE A 101 9.35 6.87 -15.26
C ILE A 101 9.54 7.76 -14.02
N LEU A 102 9.80 7.18 -12.85
CA LEU A 102 9.98 7.93 -11.60
C LEU A 102 11.21 8.85 -11.64
N ARG A 103 12.32 8.40 -12.23
CA ARG A 103 13.51 9.23 -12.46
C ARG A 103 13.18 10.44 -13.33
N ASN A 104 12.43 10.23 -14.41
CA ASN A 104 12.06 11.30 -15.34
C ASN A 104 11.07 12.30 -14.74
N LEU A 105 10.21 11.86 -13.80
CA LEU A 105 9.14 12.70 -13.26
C LEU A 105 9.56 13.62 -12.10
N ASN A 106 10.53 13.20 -11.29
CA ASN A 106 10.83 13.90 -10.03
C ASN A 106 12.32 14.09 -9.75
N ASP A 107 13.19 13.87 -10.76
CA ASP A 107 14.65 13.84 -10.60
C ASP A 107 15.08 12.93 -9.42
N ALA A 108 14.29 11.88 -9.20
CA ALA A 108 14.41 11.04 -8.03
C ALA A 108 15.73 10.25 -8.07
N ARG A 109 16.47 10.28 -6.96
CA ARG A 109 17.59 9.36 -6.71
C ARG A 109 17.04 7.96 -6.55
N CYS A 110 16.88 7.25 -7.66
CA CYS A 110 16.50 5.85 -7.58
C CYS A 110 17.73 4.98 -7.35
N MET A 111 17.78 4.40 -6.15
CA MET A 111 18.76 3.39 -5.80
C MET A 111 18.18 2.01 -6.14
N VAL A 112 18.71 1.42 -7.22
CA VAL A 112 18.36 0.06 -7.62
C VAL A 112 19.32 -0.88 -6.89
N LEU A 113 18.87 -1.42 -5.76
CA LEU A 113 19.62 -2.47 -5.05
C LEU A 113 19.17 -3.83 -5.58
N SER A 114 19.99 -4.42 -6.45
CA SER A 114 19.89 -5.83 -6.78
C SER A 114 20.45 -6.62 -5.61
N VAL A 115 19.57 -7.25 -4.82
CA VAL A 115 20.02 -8.17 -3.76
C VAL A 115 20.60 -9.41 -4.45
N GLY A 116 21.93 -9.44 -4.57
CA GLY A 116 22.69 -10.61 -4.99
C GLY A 116 22.89 -11.53 -3.79
N GLY A 117 22.31 -12.72 -3.85
CA GLY A 117 22.48 -13.78 -2.86
C GLY A 117 21.63 -14.99 -3.25
N ASP A 118 22.24 -16.16 -3.30
CA ASP A 118 21.59 -17.43 -3.62
C ASP A 118 20.36 -17.68 -2.73
N LEU A 119 19.17 -17.71 -3.32
CA LEU A 119 17.92 -17.95 -2.60
C LEU A 119 17.18 -19.14 -3.20
N LYS A 120 17.49 -20.34 -2.69
CA LYS A 120 16.58 -21.50 -2.69
C LYS A 120 15.45 -21.36 -1.65
N GLY A 121 15.18 -20.17 -1.11
CA GLY A 121 14.07 -19.96 -0.19
C GLY A 121 13.91 -18.51 0.24
N GLY A 122 12.74 -17.94 -0.03
CA GLY A 122 12.30 -16.68 0.58
C GLY A 122 12.38 -15.48 -0.35
N CYS A 123 11.19 -15.00 -0.75
CA CYS A 123 10.97 -13.75 -1.47
C CYS A 123 11.54 -12.56 -0.66
N SER A 124 12.13 -11.56 -1.34
CA SER A 124 12.78 -10.40 -0.71
C SER A 124 12.09 -9.10 -1.14
N SER A 125 10.82 -8.91 -0.74
CA SER A 125 10.17 -7.59 -0.84
C SER A 125 10.60 -6.72 0.35
N ALA A 126 11.08 -5.50 0.09
CA ALA A 126 11.30 -4.53 1.16
C ALA A 126 9.92 -4.11 1.71
N GLY A 127 9.82 -4.02 3.03
CA GLY A 127 8.55 -3.81 3.73
C GLY A 127 7.81 -2.56 3.29
N ARG A 128 6.49 -2.67 3.27
CA ARG A 128 5.56 -1.55 3.04
C ARG A 128 5.61 -0.56 4.21
N VAL A 129 5.42 0.71 3.90
CA VAL A 129 5.77 1.86 4.76
C VAL A 129 4.55 2.40 5.51
N LEU A 130 4.75 2.74 6.79
CA LEU A 130 3.94 3.68 7.56
C LEU A 130 4.88 4.85 7.90
N MET A 131 4.49 6.13 7.79
CA MET A 131 5.43 7.25 8.06
C MET A 131 5.12 8.00 9.35
N GLU A 132 6.04 7.83 10.30
CA GLU A 132 7.01 8.82 10.85
C GLU A 132 8.28 8.02 11.23
N THR A 133 8.08 6.72 11.51
CA THR A 133 9.04 5.61 11.57
C THR A 133 8.57 4.50 10.62
N PHE A 134 9.47 3.87 9.86
CA PHE A 134 9.11 2.72 9.02
C PHE A 134 8.82 1.49 9.88
N PHE A 135 7.61 0.93 9.77
CA PHE A 135 7.32 -0.40 10.31
C PHE A 135 7.37 -1.45 9.21
N VAL A 136 8.34 -2.36 9.29
CA VAL A 136 8.55 -3.42 8.30
C VAL A 136 8.02 -4.74 8.81
N GLY A 137 6.95 -5.25 8.20
CA GLY A 137 6.40 -6.57 8.50
C GLY A 137 7.36 -7.68 8.10
N LEU A 138 7.82 -8.51 9.04
CA LEU A 138 8.57 -9.74 8.74
C LEU A 138 7.57 -10.86 8.44
N SER A 139 7.55 -11.33 7.20
CA SER A 139 6.60 -12.33 6.72
C SER A 139 7.28 -13.30 5.74
N LYS A 140 6.51 -14.21 5.12
CA LYS A 140 7.00 -15.08 4.03
C LYS A 140 7.54 -14.29 2.82
N ARG A 141 7.19 -13.00 2.70
CA ARG A 141 7.57 -12.14 1.57
C ARG A 141 8.69 -11.15 1.90
N THR A 142 8.85 -10.80 3.18
CA THR A 142 9.86 -9.82 3.64
C THR A 142 10.70 -10.45 4.74
N ASN A 143 12.00 -10.61 4.47
CA ASN A 143 12.97 -11.11 5.44
C ASN A 143 13.70 -9.96 6.15
N ARG A 144 14.50 -10.30 7.17
CA ARG A 144 15.27 -9.31 7.94
C ARG A 144 16.27 -8.55 7.07
N ARG A 145 16.89 -9.21 6.08
CA ARG A 145 17.85 -8.57 5.18
C ARG A 145 17.20 -7.47 4.33
N GLY A 146 15.97 -7.69 3.87
CA GLY A 146 15.18 -6.67 3.17
C GLY A 146 14.85 -5.47 4.05
N ALA A 147 14.59 -5.69 5.35
CA ALA A 147 14.39 -4.61 6.32
C ALA A 147 15.69 -3.81 6.58
N GLU A 148 16.83 -4.48 6.70
CA GLU A 148 18.15 -3.83 6.84
C GLU A 148 18.46 -2.96 5.62
N ILE A 149 18.23 -3.47 4.40
CA ILE A 149 18.42 -2.71 3.16
C ILE A 149 17.54 -1.46 3.13
N LEU A 150 16.29 -1.56 3.62
CA LEU A 150 15.39 -0.42 3.71
C LEU A 150 15.94 0.63 4.67
N ALA A 151 16.45 0.22 5.83
CA ALA A 151 17.09 1.12 6.80
C ALA A 151 18.36 1.79 6.23
N ASP A 152 19.20 1.03 5.52
CA ASP A 152 20.39 1.57 4.86
C ASP A 152 20.05 2.57 3.74
N THR A 153 18.88 2.41 3.10
CA THR A 153 18.40 3.26 2.02
C THR A 153 17.79 4.56 2.53
N PHE A 154 17.04 4.50 3.63
CA PHE A 154 16.31 5.62 4.21
C PHE A 154 16.85 5.97 5.60
N GLN A 155 18.14 6.34 5.65
CA GLN A 155 18.90 6.55 6.89
C GLN A 155 18.33 7.67 7.79
N ASP A 156 17.57 8.59 7.21
CA ASP A 156 16.92 9.69 7.94
C ASP A 156 15.69 9.24 8.74
N TYR A 157 15.28 7.98 8.63
CA TYR A 157 14.10 7.43 9.27
C TYR A 157 14.44 6.21 10.10
N ALA A 158 13.84 6.11 11.29
CA ALA A 158 13.90 4.88 12.07
C ALA A 158 13.16 3.74 11.35
N VAL A 159 13.69 2.52 11.45
CA VAL A 159 13.08 1.31 10.89
C VAL A 159 12.92 0.26 11.98
N SER A 160 11.67 -0.14 12.23
CA SER A 160 11.30 -1.14 13.23
C SER A 160 10.61 -2.32 12.55
N THR A 161 11.00 -3.55 12.91
CA THR A 161 10.38 -4.75 12.32
C THR A 161 9.23 -5.28 13.18
N VAL A 162 8.15 -5.71 12.54
CA VAL A 162 6.96 -6.26 13.20
C VAL A 162 6.71 -7.69 12.70
N PRO A 163 6.60 -8.71 13.55
CA PRO A 163 6.27 -10.06 13.10
C PRO A 163 4.87 -10.12 12.47
N VAL A 164 4.77 -10.74 11.28
CA VAL A 164 3.50 -10.98 10.57
C VAL A 164 3.38 -12.48 10.32
N LEU A 165 2.55 -13.15 11.13
CA LEU A 165 2.45 -14.62 11.14
C LEU A 165 1.30 -15.15 10.27
N ASP A 166 0.10 -14.57 10.43
CA ASP A 166 -1.14 -15.17 9.91
C ASP A 166 -1.69 -14.47 8.66
N THR A 167 -1.14 -13.32 8.29
CA THR A 167 -1.51 -12.57 7.08
C THR A 167 -0.33 -12.48 6.12
N LEU A 168 -0.59 -12.02 4.89
CA LEU A 168 0.49 -11.83 3.94
C LEU A 168 1.39 -10.65 4.28
N HIS A 169 0.79 -9.52 4.64
CA HIS A 169 1.48 -8.25 4.82
C HIS A 169 1.02 -7.53 6.09
N LEU A 170 1.87 -6.65 6.60
CA LEU A 170 1.51 -5.78 7.72
C LEU A 170 0.30 -4.90 7.35
N LYS A 171 0.29 -4.36 6.13
CA LYS A 171 -0.81 -3.54 5.62
C LYS A 171 -2.10 -4.31 5.28
N SER A 172 -2.14 -5.63 5.51
CA SER A 172 -3.38 -6.39 5.41
C SER A 172 -4.40 -5.96 6.48
N PHE A 173 -3.93 -5.38 7.59
CA PHE A 173 -4.77 -5.02 8.72
C PHE A 173 -4.45 -3.63 9.30
N CYS A 174 -3.54 -2.86 8.68
CA CYS A 174 -3.26 -1.49 9.10
C CYS A 174 -2.80 -0.59 7.95
N SER A 175 -2.94 0.71 8.14
CA SER A 175 -2.36 1.75 7.28
C SER A 175 -2.35 3.11 7.99
N MET A 176 -1.74 4.12 7.39
CA MET A 176 -1.84 5.49 7.91
C MET A 176 -3.16 6.13 7.44
N ALA A 177 -3.98 6.59 8.39
CA ALA A 177 -5.22 7.32 8.11
C ALA A 177 -5.06 8.84 8.26
N GLY A 178 -3.89 9.31 8.70
CA GLY A 178 -3.56 10.71 8.87
C GLY A 178 -2.21 10.89 9.55
N PRO A 179 -1.72 12.13 9.71
CA PRO A 179 -0.49 12.40 10.46
C PRO A 179 -0.65 11.89 11.89
N GLY A 180 0.22 10.97 12.31
CA GLY A 180 0.15 10.37 13.65
C GLY A 180 -1.05 9.43 13.90
N LEU A 181 -1.85 9.10 12.88
CA LEU A 181 -3.05 8.27 13.01
C LEU A 181 -2.92 6.95 12.23
N ILE A 182 -2.99 5.83 12.95
CA ILE A 182 -2.95 4.47 12.36
C ILE A 182 -4.37 3.91 12.29
N ALA A 183 -4.86 3.59 11.09
CA ALA A 183 -6.00 2.70 10.93
C ALA A 183 -5.58 1.26 11.23
N ILE A 184 -6.36 0.55 12.03
CA ILE A 184 -6.02 -0.80 12.52
C ILE A 184 -7.27 -1.68 12.63
N GLY A 185 -7.16 -2.92 12.18
CA GLY A 185 -8.18 -3.96 12.33
C GLY A 185 -8.42 -4.37 13.79
N SER A 186 -9.56 -5.00 14.06
CA SER A 186 -9.94 -5.45 15.40
C SER A 186 -9.51 -6.87 15.74
N SER A 187 -8.95 -7.63 14.79
CA SER A 187 -8.48 -8.98 15.06
C SER A 187 -7.37 -9.03 16.11
N GLU A 188 -7.22 -10.18 16.75
CA GLU A 188 -6.15 -10.40 17.71
C GLU A 188 -4.75 -10.20 17.09
N ALA A 189 -4.57 -10.64 15.84
CA ALA A 189 -3.32 -10.47 15.10
C ALA A 189 -3.01 -8.99 14.86
N ALA A 190 -4.00 -8.22 14.40
CA ALA A 190 -3.85 -6.78 14.18
C ALA A 190 -3.52 -6.03 15.49
N GLN A 191 -4.23 -6.33 16.57
CA GLN A 191 -4.01 -5.68 17.86
C GLN A 191 -2.68 -6.06 18.51
N LYS A 192 -2.19 -7.30 18.32
CA LYS A 192 -0.83 -7.70 18.74
C LYS A 192 0.25 -6.95 17.96
N ALA A 193 0.08 -6.83 16.64
CA ALA A 193 1.00 -6.07 15.79
C ALA A 193 1.03 -4.59 16.21
N LEU A 194 -0.13 -3.97 16.48
CA LEU A 194 -0.21 -2.59 16.98
C LEU A 194 0.56 -2.39 18.29
N LYS A 195 0.36 -3.28 19.26
CA LYS A 195 1.10 -3.22 20.54
C LYS A 195 2.61 -3.29 20.32
N THR A 196 3.05 -4.15 19.41
CA THR A 196 4.47 -4.27 19.05
C THR A 196 4.97 -2.96 18.42
N MET A 197 4.23 -2.38 17.48
CA MET A 197 4.58 -1.10 16.86
C MET A 197 4.69 0.02 17.90
N GLN A 198 3.73 0.10 18.83
CA GLN A 198 3.72 1.10 19.91
C GLN A 198 4.85 0.93 20.93
N GLN A 199 5.32 -0.29 21.16
CA GLN A 199 6.46 -0.57 22.06
C GLN A 199 7.81 -0.23 21.41
N MET A 200 7.89 -0.30 20.09
CA MET A 200 9.11 -0.10 19.30
C MET A 200 9.28 1.35 18.83
N SER A 201 8.38 2.24 19.22
CA SER A 201 8.35 3.63 18.76
C SER A 201 8.19 4.57 19.95
N ASP A 202 9.05 5.59 20.02
CA ASP A 202 8.90 6.68 20.99
C ASP A 202 7.75 7.63 20.62
N HIS A 203 7.29 7.58 19.36
CA HIS A 203 6.15 8.34 18.88
C HIS A 203 4.83 7.71 19.33
N LYS A 204 3.96 8.55 19.92
CA LYS A 204 2.59 8.17 20.25
C LYS A 204 1.70 8.35 19.03
N TYR A 205 1.26 7.22 18.47
CA TYR A 205 0.25 7.20 17.43
C TYR A 205 -1.15 7.10 18.01
N ASP A 206 -2.06 7.95 17.52
CA ASP A 206 -3.50 7.75 17.65
C ASP A 206 -3.93 6.56 16.78
N LYS A 207 -5.09 5.97 17.11
CA LYS A 207 -5.62 4.82 16.39
C LYS A 207 -7.06 5.02 15.94
N LEU A 208 -7.33 4.61 14.71
CA LEU A 208 -8.65 4.41 14.15
C LEU A 208 -8.91 2.91 14.05
N THR A 209 -9.55 2.34 15.06
CA THR A 209 -9.86 0.91 15.08
C THR A 209 -11.13 0.62 14.31
N VAL A 210 -11.04 -0.21 13.28
CA VAL A 210 -12.17 -0.68 12.47
C VAL A 210 -12.45 -2.16 12.74
N PRO A 211 -13.72 -2.61 12.67
CA PRO A 211 -14.09 -4.00 12.94
C PRO A 211 -13.49 -4.98 11.92
N ASP A 212 -13.38 -4.57 10.65
CA ASP A 212 -12.89 -5.41 9.58
C ASP A 212 -11.42 -5.12 9.28
N ASP A 213 -10.53 -6.10 9.45
CA ASP A 213 -9.09 -5.93 9.26
C ASP A 213 -8.73 -5.34 7.88
N LEU A 214 -9.33 -5.88 6.82
CA LEU A 214 -9.06 -5.43 5.46
C LEU A 214 -9.51 -3.98 5.21
N ALA A 215 -10.53 -3.50 5.94
CA ALA A 215 -10.99 -2.11 5.85
C ALA A 215 -10.00 -1.12 6.48
N ALA A 216 -9.06 -1.60 7.29
CA ALA A 216 -7.99 -0.77 7.85
C ALA A 216 -6.92 -0.40 6.81
N ASN A 217 -6.97 -0.97 5.61
CA ASN A 217 -6.16 -0.53 4.47
C ASN A 217 -6.83 0.65 3.77
N CYS A 218 -6.32 1.84 4.03
CA CYS A 218 -6.76 3.09 3.44
C CYS A 218 -5.55 3.89 2.94
N ILE A 219 -5.84 4.94 2.18
CA ILE A 219 -4.82 5.83 1.61
C ILE A 219 -5.11 7.25 2.09
N TYR A 220 -4.23 7.75 2.94
CA TYR A 220 -4.22 9.14 3.37
C TYR A 220 -3.40 10.02 2.42
N MET A 221 -3.90 11.20 2.10
CA MET A 221 -3.20 12.23 1.33
C MET A 221 -3.42 13.62 1.93
N ASN A 222 -2.46 14.51 1.72
CA ASN A 222 -2.53 15.93 2.04
C ASN A 222 -2.36 16.72 0.73
N LEU A 223 -3.44 17.23 0.17
CA LEU A 223 -3.44 17.90 -1.13
C LEU A 223 -3.57 19.42 -0.97
N PRO A 224 -2.81 20.25 -1.72
CA PRO A 224 -2.78 21.70 -1.54
C PRO A 224 -4.16 22.37 -1.49
N ASP A 225 -5.09 21.95 -2.36
CA ASP A 225 -6.42 22.57 -2.49
C ASP A 225 -7.52 21.82 -1.73
N LYS A 226 -7.22 20.64 -1.16
CA LYS A 226 -8.22 19.75 -0.54
C LYS A 226 -7.92 19.38 0.91
N GLY A 227 -6.73 19.72 1.40
CA GLY A 227 -6.27 19.35 2.73
C GLY A 227 -6.16 17.85 2.90
N HIS A 228 -6.62 17.35 4.05
CA HIS A 228 -6.57 15.95 4.43
C HIS A 228 -7.64 15.14 3.67
N VAL A 229 -7.20 14.18 2.88
CA VAL A 229 -8.07 13.28 2.11
C VAL A 229 -7.80 11.84 2.53
N LEU A 230 -8.85 11.03 2.63
CA LEU A 230 -8.76 9.61 2.96
C LEU A 230 -9.58 8.78 1.97
N ILE A 231 -8.91 7.91 1.21
CA ILE A 231 -9.58 6.87 0.41
C ILE A 231 -9.71 5.63 1.28
N HIS A 232 -10.92 5.10 1.42
CA HIS A 232 -11.20 3.87 2.18
C HIS A 232 -12.27 3.01 1.50
N CYS A 233 -12.53 1.83 2.05
CA CYS A 233 -13.52 0.88 1.54
C CYS A 233 -14.95 1.42 1.58
N THR A 234 -15.83 0.94 0.70
CA THR A 234 -17.21 1.45 0.66
C THR A 234 -18.13 0.82 1.71
N PRO A 235 -19.25 1.48 2.05
CA PRO A 235 -20.27 0.91 2.92
C PRO A 235 -20.92 -0.36 2.37
N GLU A 236 -20.94 -0.55 1.05
CA GLU A 236 -21.46 -1.76 0.42
C GLU A 236 -20.58 -2.98 0.70
N GLN A 237 -19.30 -2.76 1.02
CA GLN A 237 -18.33 -3.83 1.28
C GLN A 237 -18.10 -4.07 2.77
N PHE A 238 -17.85 -2.99 3.52
CA PHE A 238 -17.64 -3.03 4.95
C PHE A 238 -18.51 -1.96 5.62
N PRO A 239 -19.81 -2.23 5.81
CA PRO A 239 -20.77 -1.25 6.32
C PRO A 239 -20.32 -0.66 7.67
N GLU A 240 -19.88 -1.51 8.60
CA GLU A 240 -19.50 -1.08 9.95
C GLU A 240 -18.17 -0.32 9.95
N SER A 241 -17.17 -0.77 9.20
CA SER A 241 -15.89 -0.06 9.08
C SER A 241 -16.01 1.28 8.36
N ALA A 242 -16.87 1.38 7.34
CA ALA A 242 -17.16 2.65 6.68
C ALA A 242 -17.83 3.65 7.65
N LYS A 243 -18.79 3.21 8.48
CA LYS A 243 -19.41 4.06 9.52
C LYS A 243 -18.38 4.61 10.51
N VAL A 244 -17.45 3.76 10.98
CA VAL A 244 -16.37 4.19 11.89
C VAL A 244 -15.52 5.26 11.24
N THR A 245 -15.11 5.03 9.99
CA THR A 245 -14.25 5.96 9.23
C THR A 245 -14.95 7.30 8.97
N HIS A 246 -16.24 7.29 8.62
CA HIS A 246 -17.04 8.51 8.45
C HIS A 246 -17.18 9.30 9.75
N THR A 247 -17.44 8.60 10.86
CA THR A 247 -17.64 9.24 12.16
C THR A 247 -16.37 9.94 12.64
N HIS A 248 -15.20 9.33 12.42
CA HIS A 248 -13.92 9.90 12.80
C HIS A 248 -13.52 11.12 11.95
N THR A 249 -13.79 11.06 10.64
CA THR A 249 -13.42 12.12 9.68
C THR A 249 -14.29 13.37 9.75
N HIS A 250 -15.43 13.35 10.45
CA HIS A 250 -16.24 14.56 10.69
C HIS A 250 -15.57 15.61 11.61
N THR A 251 -14.46 15.27 12.28
CA THR A 251 -13.78 16.17 13.23
C THR A 251 -12.60 16.95 12.64
N HIS A 252 -12.14 16.62 11.43
CA HIS A 252 -11.07 17.32 10.71
C HIS A 252 -11.60 17.73 9.34
N THR A 253 -11.58 19.02 9.02
CA THR A 253 -12.09 19.58 7.76
C THR A 253 -11.30 19.03 6.56
N HIS A 254 -11.78 17.95 5.95
CA HIS A 254 -12.35 17.90 4.59
C HIS A 254 -12.66 16.45 4.20
N THR A 255 -13.96 16.17 4.13
CA THR A 255 -14.56 14.90 3.73
C THR A 255 -14.50 14.74 2.21
N HIS A 256 -13.84 13.71 1.70
CA HIS A 256 -14.24 13.08 0.44
C HIS A 256 -13.99 11.58 0.49
N ILE A 257 -15.03 10.88 0.92
CA ILE A 257 -15.16 9.42 0.86
C ILE A 257 -15.40 9.07 -0.60
N TYR A 258 -14.38 8.62 -1.31
CA TYR A 258 -14.59 8.10 -2.65
C TYR A 258 -15.05 6.65 -2.53
N LYS A 259 -16.31 6.42 -2.92
CA LYS A 259 -16.85 5.10 -3.22
C LYS A 259 -16.01 4.50 -4.33
N ILE A 260 -14.99 3.73 -3.97
CA ILE A 260 -14.36 2.82 -4.90
C ILE A 260 -14.90 1.46 -4.50
N PRO A 261 -15.91 0.90 -5.20
CA PRO A 261 -16.23 -0.51 -5.03
C PRO A 261 -14.90 -1.24 -5.23
N LEU A 262 -14.38 -1.77 -4.14
CA LEU A 262 -13.15 -2.55 -4.10
C LEU A 262 -13.56 -4.02 -4.12
N SER A 263 -14.57 -4.40 -4.91
CA SER A 263 -15.07 -5.79 -4.89
C SER A 263 -13.98 -6.78 -5.29
N LEU A 264 -12.83 -6.28 -5.74
CA LEU A 264 -11.59 -7.01 -5.96
C LEU A 264 -10.37 -6.60 -5.11
N LEU A 265 -10.55 -5.96 -3.94
CA LEU A 265 -9.51 -5.99 -2.90
C LEU A 265 -9.70 -7.16 -1.92
N PHE A 266 -10.78 -7.92 -2.07
CA PHE A 266 -11.12 -9.07 -1.22
C PHE A 266 -10.48 -10.39 -1.65
N ASP A 267 -10.00 -10.50 -2.88
CA ASP A 267 -9.43 -11.78 -3.39
C ASP A 267 -8.05 -11.65 -4.04
N MET A 268 -7.49 -10.46 -3.93
CA MET A 268 -6.44 -9.96 -4.78
C MET A 268 -5.57 -9.12 -3.85
N LYS A 269 -4.62 -9.84 -3.28
CA LYS A 269 -3.86 -9.43 -2.12
C LYS A 269 -3.11 -8.14 -2.39
N HIS A 270 -3.58 -7.13 -1.68
CA HIS A 270 -2.83 -5.97 -1.25
C HIS A 270 -2.48 -4.99 -2.37
N SER A 271 -3.21 -3.85 -2.30
CA SER A 271 -2.91 -2.49 -2.77
C SER A 271 -2.91 -2.21 -4.28
N GLY A 272 -3.89 -1.39 -4.67
CA GLY A 272 -4.10 -0.90 -6.04
C GLY A 272 -3.51 0.48 -6.33
N CYS A 273 -2.45 0.94 -5.65
CA CYS A 273 -1.73 2.12 -6.13
C CYS A 273 -0.37 2.40 -5.51
N PHE A 274 0.47 3.02 -6.34
CA PHE A 274 1.70 3.69 -5.99
C PHE A 274 1.43 5.19 -5.95
N LEU A 275 1.71 5.86 -4.84
CA LEU A 275 1.53 7.31 -4.68
C LEU A 275 2.86 7.95 -4.28
#